data_AF-A0A7W0WY38-F1
#
_entry.id   AF-A0A7W0WY38-F1
#
_cell.length_a   1.000
_cell.length_b   1.000
_cell.length_c   1.000
_cell.angle_alpha   90.00
_cell.angle_beta   90.00
_cell.angle_gamma   90.00
#
_symmetry.space_group_name_H-M   'P 1'
#
loop_
_entity.id
_entity.type
_entity.pdbx_description
1 polymer ?
#
loop_
_entity_poly.entity_id
_entity_poly.type
_entity_poly.pdbx_seq_one_letter_code
_entity_poly.pdbx_strand_id
1 'polypeptide(L)'
;MGFLQSIFGSKNQRELKKLQPIVDRIAELEPTMKKKSDAELKEMTPDFKRRLDKGATLDELLPEAYALVREAGVRRLGMRHYDVQMVGGIILHQGKIAEMRTGEGKTLVARIAELEPSMQKKSDAELRAMTGEFKNRLDKGATLDEILPEAYALVREAGVRRLGMRHYDVQMVGGIILHQGKIAEMKTGEGKTLVATLPTYLNALPGQGVHVVTVNDYLARRDAIWMAPVYQALG
;
A
#
# COMPACT_ATOMS: atom_id res chain seq x y z
N MET A 1 2.95 -4.00 26.49
CA MET A 1 3.49 -2.65 26.19
C MET A 1 3.09 -1.73 27.34
N GLY A 2 4.05 -1.14 28.06
CA GLY A 2 3.77 -0.38 29.29
C GLY A 2 3.17 1.01 29.03
N PHE A 3 2.33 1.48 29.96
CA PHE A 3 1.62 2.76 29.95
C PHE A 3 2.49 3.99 29.58
N LEU A 4 3.78 3.99 29.96
CA LEU A 4 4.72 5.07 29.62
C LEU A 4 5.12 5.10 28.14
N GLN A 5 5.09 3.95 27.44
CA GLN A 5 5.41 3.85 26.01
C GLN A 5 4.27 4.35 25.12
N SER A 6 3.01 4.26 25.57
CA SER A 6 1.87 4.80 24.81
C SER A 6 1.78 6.32 24.91
N ILE A 7 2.23 6.92 26.02
CA ILE A 7 2.18 8.37 26.26
C ILE A 7 3.34 9.10 25.59
N PHE A 8 4.57 8.55 25.65
CA PHE A 8 5.76 9.22 25.13
C PHE A 8 6.30 8.65 23.82
N GLY A 9 5.67 7.60 23.28
CA GLY A 9 6.13 6.87 22.10
C GLY A 9 7.41 6.07 22.33
N SER A 10 7.64 5.06 21.49
CA SER A 10 8.87 4.27 21.52
C SER A 10 10.08 5.11 21.06
N LYS A 11 11.31 4.66 21.40
CA LYS A 11 12.56 5.27 20.90
C LYS A 11 12.54 5.41 19.37
N ASN A 12 12.05 4.39 18.68
CA ASN A 12 11.94 4.37 17.22
C ASN A 12 10.92 5.40 16.73
N GLN A 13 9.74 5.52 17.36
CA GLN A 13 8.75 6.53 16.98
C GLN A 13 9.28 7.96 17.14
N ARG A 14 10.07 8.24 18.19
CA ARG A 14 10.69 9.55 18.37
C ARG A 14 11.75 9.85 17.31
N GLU A 15 12.58 8.86 16.96
CA GLU A 15 13.54 9.01 15.87
C GLU A 15 12.84 9.27 14.53
N LEU A 16 11.77 8.52 14.20
CA LEU A 16 10.98 8.75 12.99
C LEU A 16 10.40 10.17 12.93
N LYS A 17 9.87 10.69 14.05
CA LYS A 17 9.36 12.08 14.13
C LYS A 17 10.43 13.12 13.81
N LYS A 18 11.70 12.88 14.16
CA LYS A 18 12.81 13.79 13.83
C LYS A 18 13.15 13.77 12.34
N LEU A 19 12.86 12.67 11.64
CA LEU A 19 13.13 12.54 10.20
C LEU A 19 11.99 13.12 9.35
N GLN A 20 10.78 13.22 9.89
CA GLN A 20 9.61 13.70 9.16
C GLN A 20 9.83 15.05 8.46
N PRO A 21 10.44 16.08 9.08
CA PRO A 21 10.68 17.37 8.40
C PRO A 21 11.58 17.24 7.17
N ILE A 22 12.53 16.29 7.18
CA ILE A 22 13.42 16.02 6.04
C ILE A 22 12.63 15.36 4.92
N VAL A 23 11.76 14.40 5.26
CA VAL A 23 10.87 13.71 4.31
C VAL A 23 9.89 14.68 3.66
N ASP A 24 9.30 15.57 4.46
CA ASP A 24 8.38 16.60 3.98
C ASP A 24 9.10 17.52 2.98
N ARG A 25 10.32 17.95 3.29
CA ARG A 25 11.14 18.77 2.37
C ARG A 25 11.47 18.04 1.07
N ILE A 26 11.72 16.72 1.11
CA ILE A 26 11.88 15.90 -0.11
C ILE A 26 10.59 15.93 -0.95
N ALA A 27 9.43 15.76 -0.30
CA ALA A 27 8.14 15.77 -0.98
C ALA A 27 7.79 17.14 -1.58
N GLU A 28 8.08 18.22 -0.86
CA GLU A 28 7.91 19.60 -1.34
C GLU A 28 8.74 19.92 -2.58
N LEU A 29 9.90 19.27 -2.75
CA LEU A 29 10.76 19.44 -3.92
C LEU A 29 10.28 18.64 -5.14
N GLU A 30 9.36 17.69 -4.97
CA GLU A 30 8.88 16.80 -6.04
C GLU A 30 8.25 17.55 -7.24
N PRO A 31 7.36 18.54 -7.06
CA PRO A 31 6.84 19.33 -8.19
C PRO A 31 7.94 20.07 -8.96
N THR A 32 9.00 20.50 -8.27
CA THR A 32 10.15 21.17 -8.88
C THR A 32 10.98 20.18 -9.70
N MET A 33 11.22 18.96 -9.19
CA MET A 33 11.95 17.94 -9.94
C MET A 33 11.19 17.47 -11.19
N LYS A 34 9.87 17.31 -11.09
CA LYS A 34 9.00 16.95 -12.24
C LYS A 34 9.08 17.95 -13.39
N LYS A 35 9.24 19.24 -13.08
CA LYS A 35 9.33 20.31 -14.09
C LYS A 35 10.67 20.36 -14.81
N LYS A 36 11.73 19.75 -14.27
CA LYS A 36 13.06 19.73 -14.87
C LYS A 36 13.13 18.75 -16.04
N SER A 37 13.85 19.11 -17.09
CA SER A 37 14.26 18.20 -18.15
C SER A 37 15.29 17.17 -17.67
N ASP A 38 15.50 16.11 -18.44
CA ASP A 38 16.52 15.09 -18.14
C ASP A 38 17.94 15.68 -18.09
N ALA A 39 18.22 16.68 -18.93
CA ALA A 39 19.51 17.38 -18.91
C ALA A 39 19.69 18.18 -17.62
N GLU A 40 18.66 18.90 -17.17
CA GLU A 40 18.70 19.65 -15.91
C GLU A 40 18.84 18.73 -14.69
N LEU A 41 18.14 17.60 -14.66
CA LEU A 41 18.28 16.61 -13.58
C LEU A 41 19.70 16.01 -13.55
N LYS A 42 20.31 15.78 -14.72
CA LYS A 42 21.67 15.25 -14.82
C LYS A 42 22.71 16.26 -14.30
N GLU A 43 22.52 17.56 -14.55
CA GLU A 43 23.43 18.62 -14.12
C GLU A 43 23.40 18.87 -12.60
N MET A 44 22.34 18.44 -11.90
CA MET A 44 22.29 18.54 -10.44
C MET A 44 23.40 17.75 -9.74
N THR A 45 23.84 16.61 -10.28
CA THR A 45 24.91 15.82 -9.65
C THR A 45 26.26 16.57 -9.65
N PRO A 46 26.74 17.12 -10.79
CA PRO A 46 27.86 18.05 -10.80
C PRO A 46 27.70 19.24 -9.86
N ASP A 47 26.49 19.83 -9.78
CA ASP A 47 26.22 20.94 -8.87
C ASP A 47 26.39 20.56 -7.39
N PHE A 48 25.87 19.40 -6.98
CA PHE A 48 26.06 18.87 -5.64
C PHE A 48 27.53 18.70 -5.29
N LYS A 49 28.35 18.16 -6.21
CA LYS A 49 29.80 18.04 -6.00
C LYS A 49 30.45 19.41 -5.80
N ARG A 50 30.13 20.39 -6.64
CA ARG A 50 30.63 21.77 -6.50
C ARG A 50 30.23 22.40 -5.16
N ARG A 51 29.03 22.11 -4.65
CA ARG A 51 28.57 22.61 -3.33
C ARG A 51 29.34 21.94 -2.19
N LEU A 52 29.60 20.64 -2.27
CA LEU A 52 30.44 19.93 -1.30
C LEU A 52 31.87 20.49 -1.29
N ASP A 53 32.46 20.74 -2.45
CA ASP A 53 33.81 21.33 -2.56
C ASP A 53 33.87 22.74 -1.92
N LYS A 54 32.74 23.45 -1.89
CA LYS A 54 32.58 24.77 -1.26
C LYS A 54 32.21 24.68 0.24
N GLY A 55 32.21 23.49 0.82
CA GLY A 55 31.98 23.27 2.25
C GLY A 55 30.54 22.98 2.65
N ALA A 56 29.62 22.75 1.70
CA ALA A 56 28.29 22.24 2.04
C ALA A 56 28.41 20.83 2.66
N THR A 57 27.49 20.50 3.56
CA THR A 57 27.43 19.18 4.17
C THR A 57 26.50 18.26 3.38
N LEU A 58 26.68 16.94 3.54
CA LEU A 58 25.77 15.97 2.93
C LEU A 58 24.32 16.11 3.44
N ASP A 59 24.15 16.49 4.71
CA ASP A 59 22.82 16.71 5.31
C ASP A 59 22.09 17.89 4.66
N GLU A 60 22.81 18.96 4.29
CA GLU A 60 22.25 20.10 3.57
C GLU A 60 21.80 19.73 2.15
N LEU A 61 22.52 18.82 1.50
CA LEU A 61 22.19 18.36 0.15
C LEU A 61 21.12 17.26 0.12
N LEU A 62 20.91 16.58 1.24
CA LEU A 62 20.11 15.36 1.31
C LEU A 62 18.71 15.54 0.71
N PRO A 63 17.90 16.57 1.06
CA PRO A 63 16.54 16.67 0.54
C PRO A 63 16.49 16.79 -0.99
N GLU A 64 17.38 17.59 -1.58
CA GLU A 64 17.44 17.79 -3.03
C GLU A 64 17.97 16.54 -3.75
N ALA A 65 18.99 15.88 -3.18
CA ALA A 65 19.53 14.65 -3.73
C ALA A 65 18.49 13.52 -3.72
N TYR A 66 17.71 13.40 -2.64
CA TYR A 66 16.68 12.36 -2.51
C TYR A 66 15.47 12.64 -3.41
N ALA A 67 15.08 13.91 -3.58
CA ALA A 67 14.04 14.30 -4.54
C ALA A 67 14.47 14.01 -5.98
N LEU A 68 15.74 14.27 -6.33
CA LEU A 68 16.32 13.91 -7.63
C LEU A 68 16.26 12.39 -7.87
N VAL A 69 16.68 11.58 -6.89
CA VAL A 69 16.64 10.10 -6.99
C VAL A 69 15.21 9.59 -7.12
N ARG A 70 14.26 10.18 -6.37
CA ARG A 70 12.83 9.84 -6.49
C ARG A 70 12.33 10.07 -7.92
N GLU A 71 12.60 11.24 -8.50
CA GLU A 71 12.19 11.58 -9.86
C GLU A 71 12.87 10.69 -10.92
N ALA A 72 14.17 10.40 -10.76
CA ALA A 72 14.89 9.49 -11.63
C ALA A 72 14.28 8.08 -11.62
N GLY A 73 13.88 7.58 -10.44
CA GLY A 73 13.17 6.30 -10.30
C GLY A 73 11.84 6.29 -11.04
N VAL A 74 11.06 7.37 -10.96
CA VAL A 74 9.81 7.51 -11.72
C VAL A 74 10.08 7.45 -13.23
N ARG A 75 11.04 8.23 -13.73
CA ARG A 75 11.32 8.31 -15.18
C ARG A 75 11.90 7.05 -15.78
N ARG A 76 12.79 6.37 -15.04
CA ARG A 76 13.61 5.27 -15.58
C ARG A 76 13.05 3.89 -15.23
N LEU A 77 12.39 3.77 -14.10
CA LEU A 77 11.90 2.49 -13.59
C LEU A 77 10.37 2.45 -13.50
N GLY A 78 9.67 3.57 -13.72
CA GLY A 78 8.22 3.66 -13.48
C GLY A 78 7.86 3.55 -12.00
N MET A 79 8.83 3.67 -11.10
CA MET A 79 8.65 3.43 -9.66
C MET A 79 8.94 4.69 -8.86
N ARG A 80 7.94 5.19 -8.14
CA ARG A 80 8.09 6.28 -7.18
C ARG A 80 8.51 5.71 -5.83
N HIS A 81 9.62 6.18 -5.29
CA HIS A 81 10.00 5.87 -3.92
C HIS A 81 8.97 6.40 -2.92
N TYR A 82 8.47 5.53 -2.05
CA TYR A 82 7.57 5.88 -0.95
C TYR A 82 8.30 6.64 0.16
N ASP A 83 7.56 7.39 0.97
CA ASP A 83 8.14 8.16 2.08
C ASP A 83 8.85 7.25 3.10
N VAL A 84 8.32 6.04 3.34
CA VAL A 84 8.98 5.05 4.18
C VAL A 84 10.32 4.56 3.61
N GLN A 85 10.48 4.54 2.28
CA GLN A 85 11.75 4.22 1.63
C GLN A 85 12.74 5.39 1.75
N MET A 86 12.25 6.64 1.68
CA MET A 86 13.07 7.83 1.94
C MET A 86 13.56 7.87 3.38
N VAL A 87 12.69 7.56 4.35
CA VAL A 87 13.07 7.38 5.75
C VAL A 87 14.17 6.33 5.89
N GLY A 88 14.02 5.18 5.22
CA GLY A 88 15.04 4.13 5.21
C GLY A 88 16.39 4.63 4.69
N GLY A 89 16.40 5.34 3.57
CA GLY A 89 17.60 5.96 3.02
C GLY A 89 18.24 6.97 3.99
N ILE A 90 17.45 7.87 4.60
CA ILE A 90 17.95 8.87 5.56
C ILE A 90 18.61 8.19 6.77
N ILE A 91 18.03 7.10 7.28
CA ILE A 91 18.60 6.34 8.40
C ILE A 91 19.95 5.72 7.99
N LEU A 92 20.04 5.14 6.79
CA LEU A 92 21.30 4.59 6.27
C LEU A 92 22.36 5.68 6.06
N HIS A 93 21.95 6.84 5.55
CA HIS A 93 22.80 8.03 5.42
C HIS A 93 23.38 8.49 6.76
N GLN A 94 22.60 8.39 7.84
CA GLN A 94 23.07 8.66 9.22
C GLN A 94 23.99 7.56 9.79
N GLY A 95 24.42 6.57 9.00
CA GLY A 95 25.26 5.46 9.44
C GLY A 95 24.56 4.48 10.37
N LYS A 96 23.23 4.50 10.42
CA LYS A 96 22.42 3.61 11.26
C LYS A 96 21.89 2.43 10.44
N ILE A 97 21.58 1.33 11.11
CA ILE A 97 20.90 0.19 10.50
C ILE A 97 19.39 0.50 10.42
N ALA A 98 18.83 0.42 9.22
CA ALA A 98 17.40 0.53 8.99
C ALA A 98 16.77 -0.87 8.87
N GLU A 99 16.13 -1.35 9.94
CA GLU A 99 15.27 -2.55 9.85
C GLU A 99 13.93 -2.16 9.21
N MET A 100 13.82 -2.34 7.89
CA MET A 100 12.56 -2.14 7.19
C MET A 100 11.66 -3.36 7.38
N ARG A 101 10.88 -3.38 8.46
CA ARG A 101 9.88 -4.43 8.65
C ARG A 101 8.77 -4.29 7.61
N THR A 102 8.75 -5.21 6.64
CA THR A 102 7.60 -5.42 5.75
C THR A 102 6.47 -6.13 6.51
N GLY A 103 5.91 -5.46 7.52
CA GLY A 103 4.94 -6.07 8.44
C GLY A 103 3.47 -5.65 8.23
N GLU A 104 3.21 -4.66 7.39
CA GLU A 104 1.87 -4.08 7.16
C GLU A 104 1.26 -4.56 5.83
N GLY A 105 1.79 -5.61 5.21
CA GLY A 105 1.30 -6.09 3.92
C GLY A 105 1.80 -5.31 2.70
N LYS A 106 2.75 -4.38 2.82
CA LYS A 106 3.28 -3.58 1.69
C LYS A 106 3.78 -4.43 0.51
N THR A 107 4.46 -5.54 0.79
CA THR A 107 4.91 -6.49 -0.25
C THR A 107 3.73 -7.21 -0.91
N LEU A 108 2.69 -7.56 -0.13
CA LEU A 108 1.47 -8.15 -0.66
C LEU A 108 0.68 -7.16 -1.51
N VAL A 109 0.61 -5.88 -1.10
CA VAL A 109 -0.04 -4.82 -1.88
C VAL A 109 0.67 -4.61 -3.22
N ALA A 110 2.00 -4.61 -3.24
CA ALA A 110 2.76 -4.54 -4.48
C ALA A 110 2.42 -5.74 -5.40
N ARG A 111 2.42 -6.96 -4.87
CA ARG A 111 2.05 -8.16 -5.62
C ARG A 111 0.60 -8.11 -6.12
N ILE A 112 -0.35 -7.60 -5.34
CA ILE A 112 -1.74 -7.37 -5.76
C ILE A 112 -1.79 -6.38 -6.92
N ALA A 113 -1.05 -5.28 -6.85
CA ALA A 113 -1.01 -4.26 -7.90
C ALA A 113 -0.40 -4.80 -9.20
N GLU A 114 0.63 -5.64 -9.12
CA GLU A 114 1.24 -6.32 -10.28
C GLU A 114 0.27 -7.26 -11.01
N LEU A 115 -0.70 -7.84 -10.28
CA LEU A 115 -1.70 -8.74 -10.85
C LEU A 115 -2.86 -7.98 -11.52
N GLU A 116 -3.07 -6.71 -11.21
CA GLU A 116 -4.21 -5.92 -11.70
C GLU A 116 -4.33 -5.87 -13.24
N PRO A 117 -3.26 -5.62 -14.02
CA PRO A 117 -3.34 -5.65 -15.48
C PRO A 117 -3.76 -7.02 -16.04
N SER A 118 -3.49 -8.10 -15.31
CA SER A 118 -3.92 -9.45 -15.72
C SER A 118 -5.41 -9.67 -15.45
N MET A 119 -5.96 -9.10 -14.37
CA MET A 119 -7.38 -9.17 -14.05
C MET A 119 -8.22 -8.32 -15.02
N GLN A 120 -7.74 -7.13 -15.38
CA GLN A 120 -8.41 -6.24 -16.34
C GLN A 120 -8.58 -6.88 -17.73
N LYS A 121 -7.65 -7.75 -18.13
CA LYS A 121 -7.70 -8.46 -19.41
C LYS A 121 -8.71 -9.62 -19.46
N LYS A 122 -9.17 -10.10 -18.30
CA LYS A 122 -10.11 -11.23 -18.20
C LYS A 122 -11.54 -10.76 -18.44
N SER A 123 -12.35 -11.60 -19.08
CA SER A 123 -13.80 -11.46 -19.16
C SER A 123 -14.47 -11.68 -17.80
N ASP A 124 -15.72 -11.27 -17.65
CA ASP A 124 -16.50 -11.51 -16.43
C ASP A 124 -16.64 -13.00 -16.12
N ALA A 125 -16.75 -13.84 -17.15
CA ALA A 125 -16.83 -15.29 -17.00
C ALA A 125 -15.50 -15.88 -16.47
N GLU A 126 -14.37 -15.42 -16.99
CA GLU A 126 -13.04 -15.84 -16.52
C GLU A 126 -12.79 -15.38 -15.08
N LEU A 127 -13.14 -14.14 -14.73
CA LEU A 127 -13.02 -13.65 -13.35
C LEU A 127 -13.88 -14.46 -12.38
N ARG A 128 -15.12 -14.79 -12.76
CA ARG A 128 -16.00 -15.64 -11.95
C ARG A 128 -15.43 -17.06 -11.79
N ALA A 129 -14.84 -17.63 -12.85
CA ALA A 129 -14.27 -18.97 -12.83
C ALA A 129 -13.08 -19.10 -11.85
N MET A 130 -12.33 -18.02 -11.61
CA MET A 130 -11.22 -18.00 -10.65
C MET A 130 -11.65 -18.39 -9.22
N THR A 131 -12.88 -18.10 -8.81
CA THR A 131 -13.40 -18.57 -7.51
C THR A 131 -13.36 -20.09 -7.40
N GLY A 132 -13.69 -20.80 -8.48
CA GLY A 132 -13.59 -22.26 -8.53
C GLY A 132 -12.14 -22.74 -8.48
N GLU A 133 -11.23 -22.05 -9.19
CA GLU A 133 -9.80 -22.33 -9.14
C GLU A 133 -9.21 -22.17 -7.73
N PHE A 134 -9.61 -21.12 -7.00
CA PHE A 134 -9.17 -20.90 -5.63
C PHE A 134 -9.67 -22.00 -4.70
N LYS A 135 -10.97 -22.36 -4.76
CA LYS A 135 -11.51 -23.49 -3.99
C LYS A 135 -10.75 -24.78 -4.26
N ASN A 136 -10.50 -25.10 -5.54
CA ASN A 136 -9.71 -26.26 -5.93
C ASN A 136 -8.27 -26.23 -5.41
N ARG A 137 -7.64 -25.05 -5.31
CA ARG A 137 -6.29 -24.89 -4.72
C ARG A 137 -6.31 -25.14 -3.22
N LEU A 138 -7.33 -24.62 -2.52
CA LEU A 138 -7.51 -24.85 -1.08
C LEU A 138 -7.75 -26.33 -0.78
N ASP A 139 -8.56 -27.03 -1.59
CA ASP A 139 -8.79 -28.47 -1.46
C ASP A 139 -7.50 -29.29 -1.66
N LYS A 140 -6.54 -28.76 -2.42
CA LYS A 140 -5.21 -29.35 -2.63
C LYS A 140 -4.19 -28.95 -1.55
N GLY A 141 -4.60 -28.24 -0.51
CA GLY A 141 -3.77 -27.88 0.64
C GLY A 141 -3.11 -26.51 0.56
N ALA A 142 -3.44 -25.68 -0.43
CA ALA A 142 -3.01 -24.28 -0.42
C ALA A 142 -3.63 -23.54 0.76
N THR A 143 -2.93 -22.54 1.28
CA THR A 143 -3.40 -21.67 2.36
C THR A 143 -4.11 -20.42 1.81
N LEU A 144 -4.93 -19.79 2.64
CA LEU A 144 -5.57 -18.51 2.29
C LEU A 144 -4.52 -17.41 2.02
N ASP A 145 -3.42 -17.38 2.76
CA ASP A 145 -2.33 -16.42 2.58
C ASP A 145 -1.65 -16.57 1.21
N GLU A 146 -1.49 -17.80 0.72
CA GLU A 146 -0.87 -18.08 -0.58
C GLU A 146 -1.72 -17.60 -1.76
N ILE A 147 -3.05 -17.64 -1.62
CA ILE A 147 -4.00 -17.20 -2.66
C ILE A 147 -4.43 -15.74 -2.50
N LEU A 148 -4.11 -15.11 -1.36
CA LEU A 148 -4.55 -13.75 -1.02
C LEU A 148 -4.26 -12.72 -2.12
N PRO A 149 -3.06 -12.65 -2.72
CA PRO A 149 -2.77 -11.63 -3.71
C PRO A 149 -3.68 -11.72 -4.94
N GLU A 150 -3.85 -12.93 -5.48
CA GLU A 150 -4.77 -13.18 -6.59
C GLU A 150 -6.23 -12.91 -6.22
N ALA A 151 -6.68 -13.35 -5.05
CA ALA A 151 -8.03 -13.12 -4.57
C ALA A 151 -8.35 -11.63 -4.37
N TYR A 152 -7.41 -10.86 -3.82
CA TYR A 152 -7.60 -9.41 -3.59
C TYR A 152 -7.56 -8.62 -4.90
N ALA A 153 -6.71 -9.03 -5.86
CA ALA A 153 -6.72 -8.45 -7.20
C ALA A 153 -8.04 -8.72 -7.93
N LEU A 154 -8.59 -9.93 -7.79
CA LEU A 154 -9.91 -10.28 -8.32
C LEU A 154 -11.04 -9.44 -7.70
N VAL A 155 -11.05 -9.28 -6.37
CA VAL A 155 -12.05 -8.45 -5.67
C VAL A 155 -11.92 -6.97 -6.06
N ARG A 156 -10.70 -6.45 -6.24
CA ARG A 156 -10.47 -5.09 -6.75
C ARG A 156 -11.13 -4.91 -8.12
N GLU A 157 -10.88 -5.83 -9.04
CA GLU A 157 -11.43 -5.76 -10.40
C GLU A 157 -12.97 -5.87 -10.39
N ALA A 158 -13.54 -6.73 -9.53
CA ALA A 158 -14.99 -6.79 -9.34
C ALA A 158 -15.55 -5.47 -8.78
N GLY A 159 -14.86 -4.81 -7.84
CA GLY A 159 -15.21 -3.48 -7.35
C GLY A 159 -15.25 -2.43 -8.45
N VAL A 160 -14.24 -2.44 -9.34
CA VAL A 160 -14.19 -1.54 -10.50
C VAL A 160 -15.37 -1.79 -11.43
N ARG A 161 -15.60 -3.05 -11.84
CA ARG A 161 -16.64 -3.39 -12.83
C ARG A 161 -18.06 -3.20 -12.32
N ARG A 162 -18.30 -3.48 -11.04
CA ARG A 162 -19.66 -3.54 -10.48
C ARG A 162 -20.08 -2.29 -9.74
N LEU A 163 -19.12 -1.59 -9.12
CA LEU A 163 -19.39 -0.41 -8.30
C LEU A 163 -18.73 0.86 -8.85
N GLY A 164 -17.86 0.76 -9.86
CA GLY A 164 -17.02 1.87 -10.30
C GLY A 164 -15.98 2.29 -9.26
N MET A 165 -15.66 1.41 -8.29
CA MET A 165 -14.79 1.71 -7.16
C MET A 165 -13.55 0.83 -7.17
N ARG A 166 -12.39 1.44 -7.37
CA ARG A 166 -11.10 0.77 -7.23
C ARG A 166 -10.60 0.89 -5.80
N HIS A 167 -10.28 -0.23 -5.14
CA HIS A 167 -9.62 -0.20 -3.83
C HIS A 167 -8.26 0.50 -3.91
N TYR A 168 -8.05 1.53 -3.09
CA TYR A 168 -6.75 2.18 -2.90
C TYR A 168 -5.77 1.24 -2.16
N ASP A 169 -4.48 1.55 -2.25
CA ASP A 169 -3.44 0.70 -1.64
C ASP A 169 -3.56 0.66 -0.11
N VAL A 170 -3.94 1.78 0.52
CA VAL A 170 -4.25 1.82 1.96
C VAL A 170 -5.44 0.95 2.34
N GLN A 171 -6.42 0.79 1.43
CA GLN A 171 -7.57 -0.09 1.63
C GLN A 171 -7.16 -1.56 1.52
N MET A 172 -6.22 -1.90 0.63
CA MET A 172 -5.64 -3.24 0.55
C MET A 172 -4.88 -3.61 1.82
N VAL A 173 -4.08 -2.68 2.36
CA VAL A 173 -3.45 -2.85 3.67
C VAL A 173 -4.50 -3.12 4.75
N GLY A 174 -5.59 -2.34 4.77
CA GLY A 174 -6.71 -2.55 5.70
C GLY A 174 -7.30 -3.96 5.59
N GLY A 175 -7.56 -4.45 4.38
CA GLY A 175 -8.06 -5.80 4.13
C GLY A 175 -7.12 -6.89 4.65
N ILE A 176 -5.81 -6.76 4.36
CA ILE A 176 -4.77 -7.69 4.82
C ILE A 176 -4.73 -7.74 6.35
N ILE A 177 -4.78 -6.58 7.02
CA ILE A 177 -4.80 -6.49 8.49
C ILE A 177 -6.03 -7.21 9.06
N LEU A 178 -7.20 -7.02 8.46
CA LEU A 178 -8.43 -7.70 8.87
C LEU A 178 -8.34 -9.21 8.66
N HIS A 179 -7.80 -9.68 7.54
CA HIS A 179 -7.58 -11.11 7.29
C HIS A 179 -6.64 -11.74 8.33
N GLN A 180 -5.63 -11.00 8.78
CA GLN A 180 -4.72 -11.44 9.85
C GLN A 180 -5.34 -11.45 11.26
N GLY A 181 -6.65 -11.23 11.38
CA GLY A 181 -7.36 -11.22 12.67
C GLY A 181 -7.04 -10.01 13.54
N LYS A 182 -6.58 -8.90 12.95
CA LYS A 182 -6.23 -7.65 13.65
C LYS A 182 -7.27 -6.56 13.40
N ILE A 183 -7.17 -5.49 14.17
CA ILE A 183 -7.99 -4.29 14.00
C ILE A 183 -7.32 -3.35 12.99
N ALA A 184 -8.03 -3.02 11.91
CA ALA A 184 -7.62 -1.98 10.97
C ALA A 184 -8.23 -0.63 11.40
N GLU A 185 -7.42 0.24 11.99
CA GLU A 185 -7.83 1.62 12.26
C GLU A 185 -7.78 2.44 10.97
N MET A 186 -8.95 2.96 10.58
CA MET A 186 -9.14 3.75 9.36
C MET A 186 -9.96 4.98 9.72
N LYS A 187 -9.66 6.15 9.15
CA LYS A 187 -10.46 7.36 9.37
C LYS A 187 -11.83 7.27 8.69
N THR A 188 -12.77 8.09 9.14
CA THR A 188 -14.07 8.23 8.48
C THR A 188 -13.87 8.68 7.03
N GLY A 189 -14.58 8.06 6.10
CA GLY A 189 -14.44 8.34 4.67
C GLY A 189 -13.38 7.51 3.93
N GLU A 190 -12.54 6.74 4.62
CA GLU A 190 -11.52 5.89 3.96
C GLU A 190 -12.11 4.62 3.30
N GLY A 191 -13.43 4.46 3.27
CA GLY A 191 -14.09 3.37 2.54
C GLY A 191 -14.06 2.00 3.24
N LYS A 192 -14.20 1.97 4.57
CA LYS A 192 -14.21 0.72 5.38
C LYS A 192 -15.19 -0.34 4.87
N THR A 193 -16.35 0.08 4.37
CA THR A 193 -17.35 -0.84 3.80
C THR A 193 -16.82 -1.58 2.57
N LEU A 194 -16.11 -0.89 1.67
CA LEU A 194 -15.47 -1.50 0.51
C LEU A 194 -14.27 -2.35 0.91
N VAL A 195 -13.51 -1.95 1.94
CA VAL A 195 -12.39 -2.74 2.47
C VAL A 195 -12.83 -4.11 2.95
N ALA A 196 -14.00 -4.19 3.62
CA ALA A 196 -14.51 -5.45 4.16
C ALA A 196 -14.73 -6.52 3.08
N THR A 197 -14.99 -6.15 1.82
CA THR A 197 -15.19 -7.13 0.74
C THR A 197 -13.98 -8.01 0.50
N LEU A 198 -12.77 -7.49 0.74
CA LEU A 198 -11.51 -8.21 0.53
C LEU A 198 -11.36 -9.42 1.46
N PRO A 199 -11.31 -9.27 2.80
CA PRO A 199 -11.22 -10.40 3.71
C PRO A 199 -12.51 -11.21 3.73
N THR A 200 -13.69 -10.63 3.52
CA THR A 200 -14.94 -11.39 3.51
C THR A 200 -14.99 -12.38 2.35
N TYR A 201 -14.60 -11.97 1.14
CA TYR A 201 -14.52 -12.89 0.01
C TYR A 201 -13.49 -14.01 0.26
N LEU A 202 -12.25 -13.64 0.62
CA LEU A 202 -11.16 -14.61 0.81
C LEU A 202 -11.49 -15.66 1.88
N ASN A 203 -11.96 -15.21 3.06
CA ASN A 203 -12.26 -16.11 4.17
C ASN A 203 -13.55 -16.92 3.97
N ALA A 204 -14.40 -16.56 3.01
CA ALA A 204 -15.60 -17.33 2.66
C ALA A 204 -15.30 -18.53 1.73
N LEU A 205 -14.15 -18.54 1.05
CA LEU A 205 -13.79 -19.59 0.09
C LEU A 205 -13.81 -21.02 0.67
N PRO A 206 -13.39 -21.27 1.94
CA PRO A 206 -13.49 -22.60 2.56
C PRO A 206 -14.93 -23.07 2.86
N GLY A 207 -15.96 -22.23 2.63
CA GLY A 207 -17.35 -22.61 2.83
C GLY A 207 -17.84 -22.58 4.29
N GLN A 208 -17.06 -22.03 5.22
CA GLN A 208 -17.41 -21.93 6.65
C GLN A 208 -18.32 -20.73 6.98
N GLY A 209 -18.58 -19.86 5.99
CA GLY A 209 -19.32 -18.61 6.17
C GLY A 209 -18.46 -17.50 6.79
N VAL A 210 -18.87 -16.25 6.57
CA VAL A 210 -18.23 -15.06 7.16
C VAL A 210 -19.34 -14.11 7.62
N HIS A 211 -19.23 -13.62 8.85
CA HIS A 211 -20.15 -12.63 9.39
C HIS A 211 -19.54 -11.23 9.35
N VAL A 212 -20.22 -10.29 8.69
CA VAL A 212 -19.88 -8.87 8.73
C VAL A 212 -20.87 -8.18 9.65
N VAL A 213 -20.38 -7.68 10.80
CA VAL A 213 -21.21 -7.11 11.86
C VAL A 213 -21.09 -5.58 11.87
N THR A 214 -22.21 -4.89 12.06
CA THR A 214 -22.29 -3.43 12.21
C THR A 214 -23.27 -3.08 13.32
N VAL A 215 -23.34 -1.80 13.68
CA VAL A 215 -24.00 -1.32 14.91
C VAL A 215 -25.53 -1.28 14.86
N ASN A 216 -26.15 -1.41 13.67
CA ASN A 216 -27.60 -1.44 13.52
C ASN A 216 -28.06 -2.07 12.20
N ASP A 217 -29.34 -2.43 12.14
CA ASP A 217 -29.98 -3.09 11.00
C ASP A 217 -29.97 -2.26 9.72
N TYR A 218 -30.06 -0.94 9.83
CA TYR A 218 -30.01 -0.06 8.67
C TYR A 218 -28.67 -0.15 7.96
N LEU A 219 -27.56 -0.02 8.70
CA LEU A 219 -26.21 -0.15 8.16
C LEU A 219 -25.98 -1.57 7.63
N ALA A 220 -26.49 -2.61 8.32
CA ALA A 220 -26.35 -3.99 7.87
C ALA A 220 -27.01 -4.21 6.51
N ARG A 221 -28.27 -3.77 6.35
CA ARG A 221 -29.00 -3.87 5.08
C ARG A 221 -28.36 -3.04 3.99
N ARG A 222 -27.99 -1.79 4.29
CA ARG A 222 -27.34 -0.89 3.34
C ARG A 222 -26.04 -1.50 2.82
N ASP A 223 -25.17 -1.94 3.71
CA ASP A 223 -23.84 -2.46 3.34
C ASP A 223 -23.95 -3.79 2.60
N ALA A 224 -24.88 -4.67 3.01
CA ALA A 224 -25.18 -5.90 2.30
C ALA A 224 -25.65 -5.65 0.86
N ILE A 225 -26.61 -4.75 0.66
CA ILE A 225 -27.14 -4.39 -0.67
C ILE A 225 -26.05 -3.72 -1.50
N TRP A 226 -25.30 -2.80 -0.90
CA TRP A 226 -24.30 -2.01 -1.62
C TRP A 226 -23.13 -2.87 -2.10
N MET A 227 -22.66 -3.82 -1.29
CA MET A 227 -21.53 -4.70 -1.64
C MET A 227 -21.97 -5.98 -2.37
N ALA A 228 -23.26 -6.32 -2.40
CA ALA A 228 -23.78 -7.51 -3.08
C ALA A 228 -23.31 -7.66 -4.54
N PRO A 229 -23.25 -6.61 -5.38
CA PRO A 229 -22.79 -6.75 -6.76
C PRO A 229 -21.38 -7.33 -6.90
N VAL A 230 -20.49 -7.04 -5.94
CA VAL A 230 -19.12 -7.60 -5.92
C VAL A 230 -19.17 -9.09 -5.63
N TYR A 231 -19.85 -9.51 -4.56
CA TYR A 231 -19.95 -10.93 -4.20
C TYR A 231 -20.69 -11.73 -5.28
N GLN A 232 -21.83 -11.23 -5.76
CA GLN A 232 -22.62 -11.89 -6.80
C GLN A 232 -21.84 -12.07 -8.10
N ALA A 233 -20.97 -11.13 -8.46
CA ALA A 233 -20.11 -11.27 -9.64
C ALA A 233 -19.12 -12.42 -9.51
N LEU A 234 -18.57 -12.62 -8.31
CA LEU A 234 -17.54 -13.61 -8.03
C LEU A 234 -18.09 -15.01 -7.71
N GLY A 235 -19.39 -15.12 -7.40
CA GLY A 235 -20.05 -16.40 -7.09
C GLY A 235 -19.83 -16.86 -5.66
#